data_AF-A0A2J6WWI3-F1
#
_entry.id   AF-A0A2J6WWI3-F1
#
_cell.length_a   1.000
_cell.length_b   1.000
_cell.length_c   1.000
_cell.angle_alpha   90.00
_cell.angle_beta   90.00
_cell.angle_gamma   90.00
#
_symmetry.space_group_name_H-M   'P 1'
#
loop_
_entity.id
_entity.type
_entity.pdbx_description
1 polymer ?
#
loop_
_entity_poly.entity_id
_entity_poly.type
_entity_poly.pdbx_seq_one_letter_code
_entity_poly.pdbx_strand_id
1 'polypeptide(L)' 'MKVISFDIGTSKIKAGLYTEEGEKVDESIRDSEIIFPGSGLAEQDPHLWLKNMEEMSRKFMDTDVKGLGITGQMIGLV' A
#
# COMPACT_ATOMS: atom_id res chain seq x y z
N MET A 1 -6.99 17.47 10.01
CA MET A 1 -6.07 16.33 10.23
C MET A 1 -5.76 15.62 8.91
N LYS A 2 -4.81 14.66 8.89
CA LYS A 2 -4.51 13.89 7.68
C LYS A 2 -4.70 12.39 7.87
N VAL A 3 -5.01 11.70 6.78
CA VAL A 3 -5.17 10.25 6.71
C VAL A 3 -4.19 9.70 5.69
N ILE A 4 -3.47 8.63 6.05
CA ILE A 4 -2.74 7.82 5.06
C ILE A 4 -3.67 6.70 4.62
N SER A 5 -3.79 6.49 3.32
CA SER A 5 -4.58 5.40 2.74
C SER A 5 -3.70 4.51 1.88
N PHE A 6 -3.76 3.19 2.08
CA PHE A 6 -3.07 2.19 1.27
C PHE A 6 -4.03 1.41 0.38
N ASP A 7 -3.61 1.14 -0.86
CA ASP A 7 -4.21 0.19 -1.80
C ASP A 7 -3.18 -0.90 -2.12
N ILE A 8 -3.34 -2.07 -1.52
CA ILE A 8 -2.47 -3.24 -1.71
C ILE A 8 -2.99 -4.04 -2.90
N GLY A 9 -2.58 -3.63 -4.10
CA GLY A 9 -2.90 -4.29 -5.35
C GLY A 9 -1.98 -5.47 -5.68
N THR A 10 -2.36 -6.23 -6.71
CA THR A 10 -1.60 -7.40 -7.18
C THR A 10 -0.24 -7.03 -7.77
N SER A 11 -0.14 -5.94 -8.54
CA SER A 11 1.12 -5.55 -9.19
C SER A 11 1.75 -4.27 -8.62
N LYS A 12 1.01 -3.52 -7.81
CA LYS A 12 1.46 -2.26 -7.20
C LYS A 12 0.81 -2.05 -5.85
N ILE A 13 1.55 -1.45 -4.94
CA ILE A 13 1.04 -0.88 -3.69
C ILE A 13 1.05 0.63 -3.83
N LYS A 14 -0.07 1.27 -3.55
CA LYS A 14 -0.21 2.73 -3.57
C LYS A 14 -0.49 3.21 -2.16
N ALA A 15 0.09 4.36 -1.82
CA ALA A 15 -0.22 5.10 -0.62
C ALA A 15 -0.56 6.53 -1.00
N GLY A 16 -1.59 7.10 -0.40
CA GLY A 16 -1.93 8.50 -0.55
C GLY A 16 -2.09 9.17 0.82
N LEU A 17 -1.68 10.43 0.91
CA LEU A 17 -1.92 11.29 2.06
C LEU A 17 -3.08 12.23 1.72
N TYR A 18 -4.13 12.23 2.54
CA TYR A 18 -5.35 12.99 2.29
C TYR A 18 -5.69 13.94 3.43
N THR A 19 -6.34 15.06 3.12
CA THR A 19 -6.97 15.95 4.11
C THR A 19 -8.31 15.38 4.60
N GLU A 20 -8.92 16.00 5.61
CA GLU A 20 -10.25 15.61 6.12
C GLU A 20 -11.36 15.80 5.08
N GLU A 21 -11.18 16.73 4.15
CA GLU A 21 -12.11 17.04 3.06
C GLU A 21 -11.96 16.06 1.88
N GLY A 22 -10.99 15.14 1.94
CA GLY A 22 -10.73 14.15 0.90
C GLY A 22 -9.74 14.60 -0.18
N GLU A 23 -9.08 15.74 -0.01
CA GLU A 23 -8.10 16.25 -0.97
C GLU A 23 -6.78 15.48 -0.87
N LYS A 24 -6.22 15.08 -2.03
CA LYS A 24 -4.93 14.36 -2.08
C LYS A 24 -3.76 15.34 -1.95
N VAL A 25 -3.00 15.22 -0.87
CA VAL A 25 -1.83 16.05 -0.57
C VAL A 25 -0.58 15.51 -1.26
N ASP A 26 -0.38 14.19 -1.22
CA ASP A 26 0.80 13.54 -1.78
C ASP A 26 0.52 12.04 -1.98
N GLU A 27 1.39 11.35 -2.72
CA GLU A 27 1.31 9.92 -2.96
C GLU A 27 2.67 9.22 -3.01
N SER A 28 2.65 7.91 -2.82
CA SER A 28 3.80 7.04 -3.05
C SER A 28 3.29 5.77 -3.74
N ILE A 29 4.06 5.25 -4.69
CA ILE A 29 3.73 4.03 -5.41
C ILE A 29 4.96 3.12 -5.41
N ARG A 30 4.73 1.83 -5.20
CA ARG A 30 5.75 0.78 -5.29
C ARG A 30 5.23 -0.35 -6.15
N ASP A 31 6.11 -0.90 -6.98
CA ASP A 31 5.81 -2.15 -7.67
C ASP A 31 5.80 -3.31 -6.66
N SER A 32 4.90 -4.25 -6.88
CA SER A 32 4.81 -5.49 -6.13
C SER A 32 5.13 -6.63 -7.10
N GLU A 33 6.11 -7.44 -6.76
CA GLU A 33 6.52 -8.58 -7.59
C GLU A 33 5.45 -9.68 -7.52
N ILE A 34 5.16 -10.28 -8.68
CA ILE A 34 4.35 -11.49 -8.78
C ILE A 34 5.30 -12.63 -9.09
N ILE A 35 5.28 -13.65 -8.24
CA ILE A 35 6.11 -14.85 -8.34
C ILE A 35 5.33 -15.90 -9.13
N PHE A 36 5.94 -16.46 -10.17
CA PHE A 36 5.35 -17.51 -11.00
C PHE A 36 6.15 -18.82 -10.84
N PRO A 37 5.93 -19.58 -9.75
CA PRO A 37 6.72 -20.79 -9.47
C PRO A 37 6.41 -21.96 -10.41
N GLY A 38 5.31 -21.88 -11.16
CA GLY A 38 4.89 -22.90 -12.11
C GLY A 38 3.71 -22.44 -12.97
N SER A 39 3.32 -23.27 -13.94
CA SER A 39 2.21 -22.96 -14.84
C SER A 39 0.90 -22.81 -14.06
N GLY A 40 0.22 -21.68 -14.24
CA GLY A 40 -1.04 -21.36 -13.56
C GLY A 40 -0.90 -20.89 -12.11
N LEU A 41 0.32 -20.81 -11.58
CA LEU A 41 0.58 -20.31 -10.23
C LEU A 41 0.99 -18.84 -10.28
N ALA A 42 0.38 -18.03 -9.42
CA ALA A 42 0.72 -16.63 -9.22
C ALA A 42 0.68 -16.33 -7.71
N GLU A 43 1.83 -16.01 -7.16
CA GLU A 43 2.05 -15.82 -5.73
C GLU A 43 2.70 -14.46 -5.47
N GLN A 44 2.70 -14.03 -4.22
CA GLN A 44 3.36 -12.82 -3.76
C GLN A 44 3.94 -13.06 -2.37
N ASP A 45 5.03 -12.36 -2.03
CA ASP A 45 5.57 -12.36 -0.67
C ASP A 45 4.83 -11.30 0.19
N PRO A 46 4.04 -11.71 1.21
CA PRO A 46 3.35 -10.77 2.09
C PRO A 46 4.31 -9.90 2.93
N HIS A 47 5.54 -10.36 3.17
CA HIS A 47 6.55 -9.56 3.87
C HIS A 47 6.99 -8.36 3.03
N LEU A 48 7.00 -8.50 1.69
CA LEU A 48 7.31 -7.40 0.79
C LEU A 48 6.22 -6.33 0.83
N TRP A 49 4.96 -6.70 1.05
CA TRP A 49 3.88 -5.72 1.25
C TRP A 49 4.12 -4.86 2.49
N LEU A 50 4.38 -5.50 3.63
CA LEU A 50 4.64 -4.81 4.89
C LEU A 50 5.87 -3.89 4.79
N LYS A 51 6.95 -4.40 4.20
CA LYS A 51 8.17 -3.60 3.97
C LYS A 51 7.89 -2.37 3.12
N ASN A 52 7.18 -2.53 1.99
CA ASN A 52 6.81 -1.42 1.13
C ASN A 52 5.93 -0.40 1.87
N MET A 53 4.93 -0.86 2.63
CA MET A 53 4.06 0.02 3.42
C MET A 53 4.85 0.82 4.47
N GLU A 54 5.81 0.19 5.15
CA GLU A 54 6.69 0.86 6.11
C GLU A 54 7.51 1.95 5.41
N GLU A 55 8.21 1.61 4.32
CA GLU A 55 9.03 2.56 3.56
C GLU A 55 8.20 3.72 3.00
N MET A 56 6.99 3.45 2.50
CA MET A 56 6.08 4.47 2.00
C MET A 56 5.56 5.37 3.12
N SER A 57 5.29 4.82 4.31
CA SER A 57 4.86 5.59 5.49
C SER A 57 5.92 6.60 5.92
N ARG A 58 7.22 6.29 5.74
CA ARG A 58 8.32 7.20 6.07
C ARG A 58 8.24 8.54 5.33
N LYS A 59 7.64 8.57 4.13
CA LYS A 59 7.41 9.81 3.37
C LYS A 59 6.43 10.76 4.07
N PHE A 60 5.57 10.24 4.94
CA PHE A 60 4.48 10.98 5.57
C PHE A 60 4.67 11.17 7.10
N MET A 61 5.81 10.77 7.66
CA MET A 61 6.02 10.79 9.13
C MET A 61 6.09 12.20 9.72
N ASP A 62 6.48 13.21 8.95
CA ASP A 62 6.55 14.61 9.42
C ASP A 62 5.18 15.30 9.42
N THR A 63 4.10 14.57 9.13
CA THR A 63 2.73 15.08 9.12
C THR A 63 1.91 14.57 10.28
N ASP A 64 0.99 15.41 10.76
CA ASP A 64 0.03 15.03 11.82
C ASP A 64 -1.07 14.10 11.28
N VAL A 65 -0.71 12.83 11.13
CA VAL A 65 -1.58 11.74 10.66
C VAL A 65 -2.41 11.22 11.83
N LYS A 66 -3.74 11.19 11.66
CA LYS A 66 -4.68 10.75 12.70
C LYS A 66 -5.48 9.50 12.30
N GLY A 67 -5.31 9.02 11.07
CA GLY A 67 -6.02 7.85 10.57
C GLY A 67 -5.21 7.08 9.55
N LEU A 68 -5.48 5.78 9.49
CA LEU A 68 -4.92 4.83 8.53
C LEU A 68 -6.07 4.08 7.85
N GLY A 69 -6.20 4.24 6.55
CA GLY A 69 -7.08 3.44 5.70
C GLY A 69 -6.30 2.36 4.96
N ILE A 70 -6.84 1.15 4.85
CA ILE A 70 -6.24 0.07 4.07
C ILE A 70 -7.33 -0.60 3.23
N THR A 71 -7.10 -0.68 1.93
CA THR A 71 -7.80 -1.55 0.99
C THR A 71 -6.79 -2.46 0.30
N GLY A 72 -7.26 -3.56 -0.28
CA GLY A 72 -6.39 -4.46 -1.02
C GLY A 72 -7.15 -5.58 -1.71
N GLN A 73 -6.38 -6.50 -2.28
CA GLN A 73 -6.91 -7.69 -2.93
C GLN A 73 -7.71 -8.61 -1.99
N MET A 74 -8.79 -9.21 -2.50
CA MET A 74 -9.80 -9.89 -1.67
C MET A 74 -9.73 -11.43 -1.68
N ILE A 75 -9.00 -12.06 -2.61
CA ILE A 75 -9.01 -13.52 -2.84
C ILE A 75 -7.62 -14.16 -2.60
N GLY A 76 -6.68 -13.40 -2.02
CA GLY A 76 -5.38 -13.97 -1.63
C GLY A 76 -5.53 -14.98 -0.50
N LEU A 77 -4.76 -16.08 -0.57
CA LEU A 77 -4.53 -16.99 0.55
C LEU A 77 -3.12 -16.72 1.09
N VAL A 78 -3.02 -16.46 2.38
CA VAL A 78 -1.77 -16.13 3.10
C VAL A 78 -1.62 -17.04 4.30
#